data_AF-G1V0L7-F1
#
_entry.id   AF-G1V0L7-F1
#
_cell.length_a   1.000
_cell.length_b   1.000
_cell.length_c   1.000
_cell.angle_alpha   90.00
_cell.angle_beta   90.00
_cell.angle_gamma   90.00
#
_symmetry.space_group_name_H-M   'P 1'
#
loop_
_entity.id
_entity.type
_entity.pdbx_description
1 polymer ?
#
loop_
_entity_poly.entity_id
_entity_poly.type
_entity_poly.pdbx_seq_one_letter_code
_entity_poly.pdbx_strand_id
1 'polypeptide(L)'
;MALTQEQRNTLSILGYLYYRMGRLDNAATVFAALDKLAPEGMDAISRRAAATLAAIETDRGNAEKALQLLHRVMDGQTLSTRHAALHLLRARALWQQGRKDEARAAVNEYLYLAGNGPSAQALAEPPFNGMGKRV
;
A
#
# COMPACT_ATOMS: atom_id res chain seq x y z
N MET A 1 23.07 16.60 4.11
CA MET A 1 23.10 16.66 2.63
C MET A 1 21.87 15.94 2.11
N ALA A 2 21.03 16.62 1.33
CA ALA A 2 19.89 15.98 0.65
C ALA A 2 20.37 15.29 -0.63
N LEU A 3 19.74 14.17 -1.00
CA LEU A 3 20.08 13.46 -2.23
C LEU A 3 19.56 14.23 -3.46
N THR A 4 20.32 14.20 -4.55
CA THR A 4 19.83 14.68 -5.84
C THR A 4 18.70 13.80 -6.36
N GLN A 5 17.87 14.31 -7.28
CA GLN A 5 16.79 13.53 -7.91
C GLN A 5 17.30 12.25 -8.57
N GLU A 6 18.45 12.34 -9.25
CA GLU A 6 19.08 11.20 -9.91
C GLU A 6 19.57 10.15 -8.90
N GLN A 7 20.23 10.57 -7.82
CA GLN A 7 20.64 9.66 -6.75
C GLN A 7 19.45 8.94 -6.13
N ARG A 8 18.32 9.65 -5.93
CA ARG A 8 17.08 9.04 -5.42
C ARG A 8 16.48 8.03 -6.39
N ASN A 9 16.45 8.35 -7.68
CA ASN A 9 16.00 7.40 -8.71
C ASN A 9 16.87 6.14 -8.75
N THR A 10 18.19 6.30 -8.75
CA THR A 10 19.14 5.19 -8.77
C THR A 10 18.96 4.29 -7.55
N LEU A 11 18.87 4.86 -6.35
CA LEU A 11 18.59 4.10 -5.13
C LEU A 11 17.21 3.43 -5.19
N SER A 12 16.19 4.07 -5.78
CA SER A 12 14.86 3.47 -5.88
C SER A 12 14.87 2.25 -6.80
N ILE A 13 15.63 2.29 -7.90
CA ILE A 13 15.81 1.16 -8.81
C ILE A 13 16.60 0.06 -8.10
N LEU A 14 17.71 0.40 -7.44
CA LEU A 14 18.53 -0.56 -6.69
C LEU A 14 17.73 -1.28 -5.60
N GLY A 15 16.97 -0.54 -4.80
CA GLY A 15 16.10 -1.12 -3.77
C GLY A 15 15.06 -2.06 -4.36
N TYR A 16 14.47 -1.69 -5.50
CA TYR A 16 13.52 -2.53 -6.22
C TYR A 16 14.17 -3.81 -6.78
N LEU A 17 15.40 -3.73 -7.29
CA LEU A 17 16.15 -4.90 -7.74
C LEU A 17 16.43 -5.86 -6.58
N TYR A 18 16.87 -5.36 -5.43
CA TYR A 18 17.05 -6.20 -4.25
C TYR A 18 15.74 -6.86 -3.80
N TYR A 19 14.63 -6.12 -3.83
CA TYR A 19 13.31 -6.66 -3.51
C TYR A 19 12.93 -7.80 -4.47
N ARG A 20 13.13 -7.61 -5.78
CA ARG A 20 12.85 -8.62 -6.81
C ARG A 20 13.73 -9.86 -6.71
N MET A 21 14.93 -9.71 -6.17
CA MET A 21 15.84 -10.82 -5.87
C MET A 21 15.53 -11.53 -4.54
N GLY A 22 14.50 -11.11 -3.81
CA GLY A 22 14.19 -11.65 -2.48
C GLY A 22 15.18 -11.24 -1.38
N ARG A 23 16.12 -10.32 -1.67
CA ARG A 23 17.10 -9.80 -0.70
C ARG A 23 16.46 -8.68 0.11
N LEU A 24 15.46 -9.04 0.92
CA LEU A 24 14.63 -8.09 1.67
C LEU A 24 15.45 -7.19 2.61
N ASP A 25 16.53 -7.70 3.21
CA ASP A 25 17.45 -6.95 4.10
C ASP A 25 18.13 -5.79 3.41
N ASN A 26 18.62 -6.03 2.19
CA ASN A 26 19.25 -4.99 1.41
C ASN A 26 18.21 -4.02 0.85
N ALA A 27 17.06 -4.53 0.40
CA ALA A 27 15.97 -3.70 -0.09
C ALA A 27 15.50 -2.73 1.01
N ALA A 28 15.27 -3.23 2.22
CA ALA A 28 14.86 -2.41 3.36
C ALA A 28 15.91 -1.36 3.71
N THR A 29 17.20 -1.73 3.70
CA THR A 29 18.30 -0.78 3.97
C THR A 29 18.29 0.36 2.96
N VAL A 30 18.18 0.06 1.66
CA VAL A 30 18.16 1.07 0.59
C VAL A 30 16.92 1.96 0.68
N PHE A 31 15.73 1.38 0.89
CA PHE A 31 14.51 2.17 1.00
C PHE A 31 14.44 3.00 2.29
N ALA A 32 14.98 2.51 3.40
CA ALA A 32 15.10 3.29 4.63
C ALA A 32 16.08 4.46 4.48
N ALA A 33 17.20 4.26 3.77
CA ALA A 33 18.12 5.34 3.44
C ALA A 33 17.45 6.40 2.55
N LEU A 34 16.66 5.97 1.56
CA LEU A 34 15.87 6.87 0.72
C LEU A 34 14.85 7.70 1.50
N ASP A 35 14.12 7.08 2.43
CA ASP A 35 13.14 7.77 3.27
C ASP A 35 13.81 8.79 4.19
N LYS A 36 14.96 8.45 4.78
CA LYS A 36 15.72 9.33 5.69
C LYS A 36 16.40 10.51 4.98
N LEU A 37 16.81 10.32 3.72
CA LEU A 37 17.58 11.30 2.96
C LEU A 37 16.73 12.08 1.93
N ALA A 38 15.42 11.86 1.93
CA ALA A 38 14.49 12.63 1.13
C ALA A 38 14.45 14.10 1.61
N PRO A 39 14.43 15.08 0.70
CA PRO A 39 14.14 16.47 1.03
C PRO A 39 12.75 16.60 1.68
N GLU A 40 12.54 17.66 2.46
CA GLU A 40 11.26 17.91 3.10
C GLU A 40 10.12 17.97 2.06
N GLY A 41 9.11 17.13 2.26
CA GLY A 41 8.01 16.94 1.32
C GLY A 41 7.96 15.53 0.74
N MET A 42 6.78 14.92 0.77
CA MET A 42 6.56 13.59 0.23
C MET A 42 6.40 13.70 -1.29
N ASP A 43 7.45 13.40 -2.06
CA ASP A 43 7.34 13.27 -3.52
C ASP A 43 6.98 11.84 -3.96
N ALA A 44 6.83 11.63 -5.27
CA ALA A 44 6.42 10.32 -5.81
C ALA A 44 7.45 9.20 -5.56
N ILE A 45 8.75 9.53 -5.48
CA ILE A 45 9.81 8.56 -5.24
C ILE A 45 9.81 8.16 -3.77
N SER A 46 9.78 9.15 -2.86
CA SER A 46 9.70 8.92 -1.42
C SER A 46 8.45 8.13 -1.04
N ARG A 47 7.29 8.44 -1.67
CA ARG A 47 6.06 7.65 -1.50
C ARG A 47 6.25 6.20 -1.92
N ARG A 48 6.81 5.96 -3.11
CA ARG A 48 7.02 4.60 -3.63
C ARG A 48 8.00 3.82 -2.74
N ALA A 49 9.06 4.47 -2.28
CA ALA A 49 10.03 3.88 -1.36
C ALA A 49 9.37 3.51 -0.04
N ALA A 50 8.62 4.42 0.58
CA ALA A 50 7.90 4.17 1.83
C ALA A 50 6.83 3.06 1.69
N ALA A 51 6.08 3.02 0.59
CA ALA A 51 5.12 1.95 0.31
C ALA A 51 5.80 0.57 0.18
N THR A 52 6.95 0.53 -0.50
CA THR A 52 7.71 -0.70 -0.67
C THR A 52 8.34 -1.15 0.64
N LEU A 53 8.85 -0.21 1.44
CA LEU A 53 9.37 -0.48 2.77
C LEU A 53 8.25 -1.02 3.68
N ALA A 54 7.04 -0.45 3.63
CA ALA A 54 5.90 -0.96 4.38
C ALA A 54 5.56 -2.42 4.03
N ALA A 55 5.61 -2.78 2.73
CA ALA A 55 5.42 -4.16 2.30
C ALA A 55 6.48 -5.09 2.89
N ILE A 56 7.76 -4.70 2.82
CA ILE A 56 8.87 -5.47 3.39
C ILE A 56 8.73 -5.64 4.91
N GLU A 57 8.39 -4.58 5.64
CA GLU A 57 8.22 -4.65 7.10
C GLU A 57 7.00 -5.50 7.48
N THR A 58 5.94 -5.48 6.68
CA THR A 58 4.79 -6.39 6.84
C THR A 58 5.20 -7.85 6.64
N ASP A 59 6.01 -8.15 5.62
CA ASP A 59 6.51 -9.50 5.36
C ASP A 59 7.43 -10.01 6.48
N ARG A 60 8.14 -9.11 7.16
CA ARG A 60 8.96 -9.42 8.34
C ARG A 60 8.19 -9.55 9.65
N GLY A 61 6.90 -9.22 9.66
CA GLY A 61 6.08 -9.18 10.88
C GLY A 61 6.26 -7.91 11.73
N ASN A 62 6.98 -6.91 11.24
CA ASN A 62 7.13 -5.60 11.87
C ASN A 62 5.90 -4.72 11.57
N ALA A 63 4.73 -5.18 12.01
CA ALA A 63 3.44 -4.61 11.67
C ALA A 63 3.29 -3.14 12.11
N GLU A 64 3.87 -2.77 13.25
CA GLU A 64 3.81 -1.38 13.75
C GLU A 64 4.50 -0.40 12.80
N LYS A 65 5.73 -0.71 12.40
CA LYS A 65 6.50 0.10 11.45
C LYS A 65 5.82 0.15 10.08
N ALA A 66 5.24 -0.97 9.64
CA ALA A 66 4.47 -1.01 8.41
C ALA A 66 3.26 -0.05 8.45
N LEU A 67 2.52 -0.02 9.56
CA LEU A 67 1.36 0.88 9.71
C LEU A 67 1.76 2.36 9.74
N GLN A 68 2.86 2.71 10.40
CA GLN A 68 3.38 4.09 10.40
C GLN A 68 3.75 4.55 8.98
N LEU A 69 4.43 3.69 8.21
CA LEU A 69 4.78 3.98 6.82
C LEU A 69 3.54 4.09 5.93
N LEU A 70 2.58 3.18 6.08
CA LEU A 70 1.33 3.22 5.32
C LEU A 70 0.52 4.49 5.61
N HIS A 71 0.45 4.91 6.87
CA HIS A 71 -0.22 6.17 7.23
C HIS A 71 0.41 7.36 6.51
N ARG A 72 1.74 7.49 6.55
CA ARG A 72 2.48 8.55 5.82
C ARG A 72 2.26 8.52 4.31
N VAL A 73 2.17 7.34 3.72
CA VAL A 73 1.97 7.20 2.26
C VAL A 73 0.54 7.56 1.85
N MET A 74 -0.44 7.27 2.70
CA MET A 74 -1.86 7.47 2.42
C MET A 74 -2.37 8.86 2.82
N ASP A 75 -1.64 9.59 3.65
CA ASP A 75 -2.04 10.93 4.11
C ASP A 75 -2.14 11.93 2.95
N GLY A 76 -3.23 12.69 2.91
CA GLY A 76 -3.51 13.71 1.89
C GLY A 76 -3.73 13.22 0.45
N GLN A 77 -4.04 11.94 0.22
CA GLN A 77 -4.24 11.39 -1.13
C GLN A 77 -5.71 11.26 -1.56
N THR A 78 -5.98 11.49 -2.85
CA THR A 78 -7.24 11.13 -3.52
C THR A 78 -7.23 9.67 -3.97
N LEU A 79 -8.35 8.98 -3.70
CA LEU A 79 -8.60 7.56 -3.96
C LEU A 79 -8.26 7.15 -5.41
N SER A 80 -7.36 6.18 -5.56
CA SER A 80 -7.00 5.59 -6.86
C SER A 80 -6.77 4.08 -6.72
N THR A 81 -6.82 3.32 -7.82
CA THR A 81 -6.61 1.86 -7.82
C THR A 81 -5.25 1.46 -7.22
N ARG A 82 -4.23 2.32 -7.32
CA ARG A 82 -2.92 2.09 -6.69
C ARG A 82 -2.99 2.15 -5.16
N HIS A 83 -3.93 2.91 -4.60
CA HIS A 83 -4.21 2.94 -3.16
C HIS A 83 -4.87 1.66 -2.66
N ALA A 84 -5.64 0.96 -3.51
CA ALA A 84 -6.29 -0.29 -3.11
C ALA A 84 -5.25 -1.29 -2.54
N ALA A 85 -4.13 -1.50 -3.24
CA ALA A 85 -3.07 -2.39 -2.77
C ALA A 85 -2.48 -1.97 -1.41
N LEU A 86 -2.45 -0.68 -1.09
CA LEU A 86 -2.01 -0.17 0.21
C LEU A 86 -3.01 -0.51 1.33
N HIS A 87 -4.31 -0.48 1.04
CA HIS A 87 -5.35 -0.92 1.98
C HIS A 87 -5.21 -2.41 2.30
N LEU A 88 -4.86 -3.25 1.34
CA LEU A 88 -4.58 -4.66 1.58
C LEU A 88 -3.34 -4.88 2.46
N LEU A 89 -2.25 -4.14 2.21
CA LEU A 89 -1.07 -4.16 3.09
C LEU A 89 -1.41 -3.70 4.51
N ARG A 90 -2.22 -2.65 4.65
CA ARG A 90 -2.71 -2.16 5.94
C ARG A 90 -3.52 -3.23 6.67
N ALA A 91 -4.43 -3.90 5.96
CA ALA A 91 -5.20 -5.00 6.52
C ALA A 91 -4.31 -6.13 7.06
N ARG A 92 -3.28 -6.53 6.29
CA ARG A 92 -2.33 -7.56 6.71
C ARG A 92 -1.55 -7.15 7.97
N ALA A 93 -1.06 -5.91 8.03
CA ALA A 93 -0.35 -5.41 9.21
C ALA A 93 -1.27 -5.32 10.44
N LEU A 94 -2.52 -4.84 10.28
CA LEU A 94 -3.52 -4.82 11.37
C LEU A 94 -3.84 -6.23 11.88
N TRP A 95 -3.95 -7.20 10.96
CA TRP A 95 -4.18 -8.60 11.31
C TRP A 95 -3.02 -9.18 12.13
N GLN A 96 -1.78 -8.89 11.76
CA GLN A 96 -0.59 -9.30 12.51
C GLN A 96 -0.55 -8.72 13.94
N GLN A 97 -1.13 -7.53 14.15
CA GLN A 97 -1.30 -6.94 15.50
C GLN A 97 -2.54 -7.47 16.26
N GLY A 98 -3.31 -8.39 15.68
CA GLY A 98 -4.55 -8.88 16.29
C GLY A 98 -5.74 -7.91 16.21
N ARG A 99 -5.60 -6.79 15.49
CA ARG A 99 -6.63 -5.75 15.30
C ARG A 99 -7.60 -6.14 14.19
N LYS A 100 -8.33 -7.23 14.40
CA LYS A 100 -9.14 -7.92 13.37
C LYS A 100 -10.24 -7.05 12.79
N ASP A 101 -10.89 -6.22 13.61
CA ASP A 101 -11.99 -5.36 13.15
C ASP A 101 -11.50 -4.28 12.18
N GLU A 102 -10.38 -3.64 12.51
CA GLU A 102 -9.74 -2.65 11.64
C GLU A 102 -9.16 -3.29 10.38
N ALA A 103 -8.61 -4.50 10.49
CA ALA A 103 -8.14 -5.26 9.34
C ALA A 103 -9.30 -5.52 8.36
N ARG A 104 -10.47 -5.90 8.87
CA ARG A 104 -11.68 -6.10 8.05
C ARG A 104 -12.14 -4.80 7.39
N ALA A 105 -12.13 -3.69 8.10
CA ALA A 105 -12.43 -2.38 7.51
C ALA A 105 -11.46 -2.04 6.36
N ALA A 106 -10.16 -2.27 6.54
CA ALA A 106 -9.17 -2.04 5.49
C ALA A 106 -9.35 -2.98 4.28
N VAL A 107 -9.76 -4.23 4.47
CA VAL A 107 -10.13 -5.14 3.36
C VAL A 107 -11.35 -4.61 2.59
N ASN A 108 -12.37 -4.11 3.29
CA ASN A 108 -13.56 -3.57 2.64
C ASN A 108 -13.20 -2.36 1.74
N GLU A 109 -12.35 -1.47 2.22
CA GLU A 109 -11.84 -0.35 1.43
C GLU A 109 -11.04 -0.81 0.20
N TYR A 110 -10.20 -1.84 0.37
CA TYR A 110 -9.51 -2.46 -0.76
C TYR A 110 -10.50 -2.97 -1.82
N LEU A 111 -11.52 -3.72 -1.40
CA LEU A 111 -12.51 -4.29 -2.31
C LEU A 111 -13.32 -3.19 -3.02
N TYR A 112 -13.73 -2.16 -2.29
CA TYR A 112 -14.42 -1.00 -2.86
C TYR A 112 -13.59 -0.34 -3.96
N LEU A 113 -12.31 -0.07 -3.71
CA LEU A 113 -11.40 0.57 -4.67
C LEU A 113 -10.97 -0.34 -5.83
N ALA A 114 -10.95 -1.66 -5.61
CA ALA A 114 -10.64 -2.65 -6.64
C ALA A 114 -11.85 -2.97 -7.55
N GLY A 115 -13.03 -2.38 -7.30
CA GLY A 115 -14.26 -2.67 -8.04
C GLY A 115 -14.92 -4.00 -7.66
N ASN A 116 -14.46 -4.65 -6.58
CA ASN A 116 -14.97 -5.94 -6.08
C ASN A 116 -15.70 -5.81 -4.74
N GLY A 117 -16.07 -4.59 -4.34
CA GLY A 117 -16.77 -4.32 -3.09
C GLY A 117 -18.21 -4.84 -3.12
N PRO A 118 -18.82 -5.14 -1.96
CA PRO A 118 -20.22 -5.58 -1.88
C PRO A 118 -21.20 -4.59 -2.54
N SER A 119 -20.84 -3.29 -2.62
CA SER A 119 -21.59 -2.27 -3.35
C SER A 119 -21.45 -2.36 -4.88
N ALA A 120 -20.31 -2.82 -5.39
CA ALA A 120 -20.08 -3.04 -6.82
C ALA A 120 -20.85 -4.26 -7.32
N GLN A 121 -20.98 -5.31 -6.48
CA GLN A 121 -21.85 -6.45 -6.75
C GLN A 121 -23.35 -6.07 -6.65
N ALA A 122 -23.74 -5.23 -5.67
CA ALA A 122 -25.11 -4.74 -5.54
C ALA A 122 -25.56 -3.80 -6.68
N LEU A 123 -24.62 -3.15 -7.39
CA LEU A 123 -24.88 -2.36 -8.59
C LEU A 123 -24.76 -3.17 -9.90
N ALA A 124 -24.12 -4.34 -9.86
CA ALA A 124 -23.99 -5.25 -10.99
C ALA A 124 -25.13 -6.28 -11.06
N GLU A 125 -25.85 -6.50 -9.96
CA GLU A 125 -27.13 -7.18 -10.00
C GLU A 125 -28.20 -6.21 -10.52
N PRO A 126 -28.81 -6.45 -11.70
CA PRO A 126 -29.98 -5.69 -12.10
C PRO A 126 -31.05 -5.88 -11.01
N PRO A 127 -31.85 -4.85 -10.68
CA PRO A 127 -32.95 -5.03 -9.74
C PRO A 127 -33.80 -6.19 -10.25
N PHE A 128 -33.84 -7.28 -9.48
CA PHE A 128 -34.77 -8.37 -9.73
C PHE A 128 -36.17 -7.76 -9.60
N ASN A 129 -36.79 -7.42 -10.73
CA ASN A 129 -38.23 -7.25 -10.75
C ASN A 129 -38.83 -8.63 -10.47
N GLY A 130 -39.84 -8.70 -9.61
CA GLY A 130 -40.45 -9.93 -9.07
C GLY A 130 -41.16 -10.84 -10.10
N MET A 131 -40.72 -10.86 -11.37
CA MET A 131 -41.31 -11.62 -12.47
C MET A 131 -40.29 -12.30 -13.41
N GLY A 132 -39.04 -12.51 -12.99
CA GLY A 132 -38.19 -13.57 -13.59
C GLY A 132 -37.97 -13.54 -15.12
N LYS A 133 -37.80 -12.36 -15.73
CA LYS A 133 -37.33 -12.25 -17.12
C LYS A 133 -36.27 -11.18 -17.29
N ARG A 134 -35.22 -11.53 -18.06
CA ARG A 134 -34.03 -10.71 -18.36
C ARG A 134 -34.42 -9.62 -19.35
N VAL A 135 -34.10 -8.36 -19.03
CA VAL A 135 -33.96 -7.27 -20.02
C VAL A 135 -32.48 -7.12 -20.31
#